data_AF-A0A329Z8Q0-F1
#
_entry.id   AF-A0A329Z8Q0-F1
#
_cell.length_a   1.000
_cell.length_b   1.000
_cell.length_c   1.000
_cell.angle_alpha   90.00
_cell.angle_beta   90.00
_cell.angle_gamma   90.00
#
_symmetry.space_group_name_H-M   'P 1'
#
loop_
_entity.id
_entity.type
_entity.pdbx_description
1 polymer ?
#
loop_
_entity_poly.entity_id
_entity_poly.type
_entity_poly.pdbx_seq_one_letter_code
_entity_poly.pdbx_strand_id
1 'polypeptide(L)'
;MKNLIFLVVIMLLISGCNNRDKFGFTSSDCGEVYTNCMNKCTQSNKSRAECLNNCDKSRAMCEAVKTKGCMQNCNKNYGKNTSSSEACKKSCIDNKGVSY
;
A
#
# COMPACT_ATOMS: atom_id res chain seq x y z
N MET A 1 -28.65 3.66 -19.11
CA MET A 1 -27.36 4.36 -19.32
C MET A 1 -26.98 5.23 -18.10
N LYS A 2 -26.96 4.67 -16.88
CA LYS A 2 -26.55 5.40 -15.65
C LYS A 2 -25.29 4.82 -14.99
N ASN A 3 -24.86 3.63 -15.42
CA ASN A 3 -23.75 2.90 -14.80
C ASN A 3 -22.41 3.12 -15.53
N LEU A 4 -22.40 3.86 -16.65
CA LEU A 4 -21.17 4.14 -17.41
C LEU A 4 -20.39 5.34 -16.83
N ILE A 5 -21.07 6.23 -16.10
CA ILE A 5 -20.48 7.47 -15.56
C ILE A 5 -19.58 7.16 -14.35
N PHE A 6 -19.84 6.07 -13.63
CA PHE A 6 -19.06 5.69 -12.44
C PHE A 6 -17.65 5.16 -12.76
N LEU A 7 -17.44 4.62 -13.97
CA LEU A 7 -16.14 4.09 -14.40
C LEU A 7 -15.17 5.19 -14.87
N VAL A 8 -15.69 6.32 -15.36
CA VAL A 8 -14.86 7.44 -15.85
C VAL A 8 -14.25 8.23 -14.68
N VAL A 9 -14.95 8.31 -13.54
CA VAL A 9 -14.44 9.01 -12.33
C VAL A 9 -13.29 8.23 -11.68
N ILE A 10 -13.30 6.89 -11.76
CA ILE A 10 -12.19 6.06 -11.29
C ILE A 10 -10.97 6.24 -12.21
N MET A 11 -11.15 6.35 -13.52
CA MET A 11 -10.04 6.60 -14.47
C MET A 11 -9.39 7.98 -14.31
N LEU A 12 -10.16 9.01 -13.95
CA LEU A 12 -9.63 10.36 -13.72
C LEU A 12 -8.77 10.47 -12.45
N LEU A 13 -8.92 9.56 -11.48
CA LEU A 13 -8.02 9.44 -10.33
C LEU A 13 -6.67 8.77 -10.70
N ILE A 14 -6.56 8.18 -11.89
CA ILE A 14 -5.34 7.52 -12.40
C ILE A 14 -4.62 8.38 -13.45
N SER A 15 -5.23 9.47 -13.92
CA SER A 15 -4.61 10.36 -14.93
C SER A 15 -3.45 11.20 -14.38
N GLY A 16 -3.21 11.19 -13.07
CA GLY A 16 -1.96 11.67 -12.44
C GLY A 16 -0.86 10.61 -12.34
N CYS A 17 -1.11 9.37 -12.80
CA CYS A 17 -0.18 8.25 -12.74
C CYS A 17 0.59 8.10 -14.08
N ASN A 18 1.02 9.22 -14.65
CA ASN A 18 1.87 9.22 -15.83
C ASN A 18 3.31 9.57 -15.41
N ASN A 19 3.95 8.61 -14.74
CA ASN A 19 5.38 8.41 -14.89
C ASN A 19 5.71 6.98 -14.53
N ARG A 20 6.46 6.35 -15.45
CA ARG A 20 7.09 5.05 -15.32
C ARG A 20 8.25 5.09 -14.33
N ASP A 21 8.02 5.66 -13.16
CA ASP A 21 8.84 5.39 -12.00
C ASP A 21 8.03 4.41 -11.17
N LYS A 22 8.58 3.22 -10.97
CA LYS A 22 8.14 2.28 -9.94
C LYS A 22 7.83 3.12 -8.69
N PHE A 23 6.55 3.39 -8.41
CA PHE A 23 6.16 3.96 -7.13
C PHE A 23 6.59 2.91 -6.13
N GLY A 24 7.70 3.19 -5.44
CA GLY A 24 8.49 2.23 -4.71
C GLY A 24 7.73 1.70 -3.51
N PHE A 25 6.78 0.79 -3.73
CA PHE A 25 6.43 -0.26 -2.78
C PHE A 25 7.53 -1.34 -2.74
N THR A 26 8.74 -1.01 -3.22
CA THR A 26 9.97 -1.78 -3.08
C THR A 26 10.73 -1.44 -1.80
N SER A 27 10.43 -0.33 -1.12
CA SER A 27 11.01 -0.09 0.21
C SER A 27 10.33 -1.01 1.21
N SER A 28 11.14 -1.78 1.94
CA SER A 28 10.71 -2.55 3.11
C SER A 28 10.24 -1.65 4.26
N ASP A 29 10.48 -0.34 4.18
CA ASP A 29 10.14 0.67 5.19
C ASP A 29 9.01 1.59 4.71
N CYS A 30 7.81 1.39 5.27
CA CYS A 30 6.66 2.24 4.97
C CYS A 30 6.75 3.65 5.60
N GLY A 31 7.66 3.88 6.55
CA GLY A 31 8.02 5.20 7.06
C GLY A 31 8.81 6.02 6.05
N GLU A 32 9.66 5.37 5.25
CA GLU A 32 10.34 6.01 4.12
C GLU A 32 9.34 6.45 3.05
N VAL A 33 8.34 5.61 2.75
CA VAL A 33 7.24 5.96 1.82
C VAL A 33 6.49 7.22 2.28
N TYR A 34 6.19 7.33 3.57
CA TYR A 34 5.57 8.52 4.15
C TYR A 34 6.46 9.76 4.01
N THR A 35 7.74 9.64 4.35
CA THR A 35 8.71 10.75 4.32
C THR A 35 8.90 11.25 2.89
N ASN A 36 9.06 10.34 1.94
CA ASN A 36 9.18 10.66 0.51
C ASN A 36 7.91 11.32 -0.03
N CYS A 37 6.73 10.83 0.38
CA CYS A 37 5.47 11.47 0.04
C CYS A 37 5.39 12.90 0.60
N MET A 38 5.72 13.09 1.88
CA MET A 38 5.66 14.40 2.54
C MET A 38 6.57 15.41 1.85
N ASN A 39 7.81 15.02 1.55
CA ASN A 39 8.78 15.86 0.86
C ASN A 39 8.28 16.32 -0.52
N LYS A 40 7.73 15.40 -1.32
CA LYS A 40 7.16 15.72 -2.64
C LYS A 40 5.89 16.58 -2.52
N CYS A 41 5.03 16.29 -1.56
CA CYS A 41 3.78 17.02 -1.38
C CYS A 41 4.02 18.47 -0.94
N THR A 42 4.98 18.71 -0.04
CA THR A 42 5.35 20.08 0.38
C THR A 42 5.94 20.92 -0.73
N GLN A 43 6.55 20.29 -1.74
CA GLN A 43 7.06 20.97 -2.95
C GLN A 43 5.94 21.30 -3.96
N SER A 44 4.74 20.74 -3.79
CA SER A 44 3.65 20.81 -4.77
C SER A 44 2.59 21.88 -4.45
N ASN A 45 2.91 22.89 -3.63
CA ASN A 45 1.98 23.95 -3.18
C ASN A 45 0.66 23.43 -2.53
N LYS A 46 0.65 22.19 -2.04
CA LYS A 46 -0.50 21.62 -1.32
C LYS A 46 -0.47 22.05 0.15
N SER A 47 -1.65 22.13 0.76
CA SER A 47 -1.74 22.42 2.19
C SER A 47 -1.09 21.28 3.00
N ARG A 48 -0.48 21.63 4.13
CA ARG A 48 0.13 20.63 5.01
C ARG A 48 -0.87 19.56 5.46
N ALA A 49 -2.12 19.95 5.73
CA ALA A 49 -3.19 19.02 6.10
C ALA A 49 -3.51 18.01 4.99
N GLU A 50 -3.54 18.47 3.73
CA GLU A 50 -3.74 17.60 2.57
C GLU A 50 -2.56 16.62 2.40
N CYS A 51 -1.33 17.10 2.60
CA CYS A 51 -0.14 16.25 2.55
C CYS A 51 -0.15 15.17 3.62
N LEU A 52 -0.47 15.51 4.87
CA LEU A 52 -0.56 14.54 5.97
C LEU A 52 -1.55 13.42 5.63
N ASN A 53 -2.77 13.78 5.20
CA ASN A 53 -3.81 12.81 4.87
C ASN A 53 -3.41 11.89 3.71
N ASN A 54 -2.86 12.46 2.63
CA ASN A 54 -2.46 11.66 1.47
C ASN A 54 -1.27 10.75 1.77
N CYS A 55 -0.28 11.25 2.52
CA CYS A 55 0.91 10.49 2.83
C CYS A 55 0.66 9.40 3.88
N ASP A 56 -0.25 9.62 4.83
CA ASP A 56 -0.72 8.56 5.73
C ASP A 56 -1.46 7.45 4.97
N LYS A 57 -2.28 7.79 3.97
CA LYS A 57 -2.90 6.80 3.09
C LYS A 57 -1.85 6.00 2.33
N SER A 58 -0.82 6.65 1.76
CA SER A 58 0.28 5.96 1.07
C SER A 58 1.04 5.01 2.00
N ARG A 59 1.31 5.43 3.24
CA ARG A 59 1.90 4.57 4.28
C ARG A 59 1.03 3.37 4.59
N ALA A 60 -0.27 3.58 4.82
CA ALA A 60 -1.22 2.51 5.09
C ALA A 60 -1.32 1.51 3.93
N MET A 61 -1.29 1.98 2.68
CA MET A 61 -1.25 1.12 1.50
C MET A 61 0.03 0.27 1.45
N CYS A 62 1.19 0.85 1.77
CA CYS A 62 2.45 0.11 1.86
C CYS A 62 2.36 -1.04 2.89
N GLU A 63 1.87 -0.74 4.10
CA GLU A 63 1.72 -1.74 5.17
C GLU A 63 0.74 -2.85 4.77
N ALA A 64 -0.37 -2.50 4.11
CA ALA A 64 -1.35 -3.45 3.62
C ALA A 64 -0.78 -4.38 2.54
N VAL A 65 0.01 -3.84 1.60
CA VAL A 65 0.67 -4.61 0.54
C VAL A 65 1.70 -5.58 1.16
N LYS A 66 2.52 -5.13 2.11
CA LYS A 66 3.46 -5.98 2.84
C LYS A 66 2.76 -7.12 3.57
N THR A 67 1.71 -6.78 4.32
CA THR A 67 0.92 -7.76 5.07
C THR A 67 0.32 -8.81 4.13
N LYS A 68 -0.26 -8.38 3.01
CA LYS A 68 -0.80 -9.29 1.99
C LYS A 68 0.28 -10.19 1.37
N GLY A 69 1.45 -9.63 1.04
CA GLY A 69 2.58 -10.39 0.51
C GLY A 69 3.08 -11.45 1.49
N CYS A 70 3.21 -11.09 2.77
CA CYS A 70 3.56 -12.00 3.86
C CYS A 70 2.57 -13.16 3.98
N MET A 71 1.26 -12.88 4.00
CA MET A 71 0.22 -13.91 4.05
C MET A 71 0.23 -14.83 2.82
N GLN A 72 0.51 -14.30 1.63
CA GLN A 72 0.68 -15.11 0.42
C GLN A 72 1.91 -16.02 0.51
N ASN A 73 3.01 -15.54 1.10
CA ASN A 73 4.20 -16.34 1.34
C ASN A 73 3.94 -17.47 2.35
N CYS A 74 3.20 -17.21 3.43
CA CYS A 74 2.75 -18.25 4.37
C CYS A 74 1.99 -19.38 3.66
N ASN A 75 1.04 -19.02 2.79
CA ASN A 75 0.31 -20.02 1.99
C ASN A 75 1.21 -20.81 1.05
N LYS A 76 2.24 -20.17 0.48
CA LYS A 76 3.19 -20.80 -0.44
C LYS A 76 4.11 -21.79 0.28
N ASN A 77 4.58 -21.44 1.48
CA ASN A 77 5.56 -22.24 2.22
C ASN A 77 4.93 -23.37 3.04
N TYR A 78 3.74 -23.14 3.63
CA TYR A 78 3.10 -24.08 4.54
C TYR A 78 1.85 -24.75 3.97
N GLY A 79 1.46 -24.41 2.74
CA GLY A 79 0.20 -24.82 2.13
C GLY A 79 -1.00 -23.96 2.58
N LYS A 80 -2.03 -23.90 1.75
CA LYS A 80 -3.27 -23.17 2.09
C LYS A 80 -4.06 -23.94 3.15
N ASN A 81 -4.70 -23.21 4.07
CA ASN A 81 -5.60 -23.72 5.11
C ASN A 81 -4.95 -24.73 6.08
N THR A 82 -3.62 -24.73 6.20
CA THR A 82 -2.92 -25.51 7.22
C THR A 82 -2.77 -24.70 8.50
N SER A 83 -2.73 -25.36 9.65
CA SER A 83 -2.53 -24.70 10.95
C SER A 83 -1.26 -23.84 10.98
N SER A 84 -0.18 -24.32 10.35
CA SER A 84 1.09 -23.58 10.24
C SER A 84 0.96 -22.32 9.37
N SER A 85 0.19 -22.38 8.28
CA SER A 85 -0.09 -21.22 7.43
C SER A 85 -0.93 -20.17 8.15
N GLU A 86 -1.95 -20.58 8.91
CA GLU A 86 -2.76 -19.65 9.71
C GLU A 86 -1.96 -19.01 10.85
N ALA A 87 -1.10 -19.78 11.53
CA ALA A 87 -0.18 -19.24 12.53
C ALA A 87 0.78 -18.20 11.92
N CYS A 88 1.38 -18.51 10.76
CA CYS A 88 2.25 -17.58 10.03
C CYS A 88 1.50 -16.30 9.60
N LYS A 89 0.27 -16.42 9.08
CA LYS A 89 -0.55 -15.25 8.70
C LYS A 89 -0.88 -14.37 9.89
N LYS A 90 -1.15 -14.97 11.05
CA LYS A 90 -1.39 -14.22 12.28
C LYS A 90 -0.16 -13.40 12.66
N SER A 91 1.03 -13.99 12.61
CA SER A 91 2.29 -13.26 12.79
C SER A 91 2.47 -12.12 11.77
N CYS A 92 2.08 -12.31 10.50
CA CYS A 92 2.11 -11.24 9.51
C CYS A 92 1.21 -10.06 9.88
N ILE A 93 0.02 -10.30 10.44
CA ILE A 93 -0.90 -9.23 10.84
C ILE A 93 -0.32 -8.48 12.05
N ASP A 94 0.17 -9.22 13.04
CA ASP A 94 0.69 -8.64 14.29
C ASP A 94 1.99 -7.85 14.07
N ASN A 95 2.77 -8.18 13.03
CA ASN A 95 4.05 -7.55 12.70
C ASN A 95 4.04 -6.73 11.40
N LYS A 96 2.86 -6.30 10.92
CA LYS A 96 2.70 -5.46 9.72
C LYS A 96 3.45 -6.00 8.47
N GLY A 97 3.31 -7.30 8.24
CA GLY A 97 3.85 -7.99 7.08
C GLY A 97 5.28 -8.51 7.22
N VAL A 98 5.77 -8.70 8.44
CA VAL A 98 6.98 -9.49 8.73
C VAL A 98 6.55 -10.87 9.23
N SER A 99 7.00 -11.95 8.56
CA SER A 99 6.94 -13.31 9.10
C SER A 99 8.35 -13.73 9.50
N TYR A 100 8.53 -14.10 10.77
CA TYR A 100 9.75 -14.74 11.26
C TYR A 100 9.75 -16.23 10.91
#